data_AF-A0AAD9U9S1-F1
#
_entry.id   AF-A0AAD9U9S1-F1
#
_cell.length_a   1.000
_cell.length_b   1.000
_cell.length_c   1.000
_cell.angle_alpha   90.00
_cell.angle_beta   90.00
_cell.angle_gamma   90.00
#
_symmetry.space_group_name_H-M   'P 1'
#
loop_
_entity.id
_entity.type
_entity.pdbx_description
1 polymer ?
#
loop_
_entity_poly.entity_id
_entity_poly.type
_entity_poly.pdbx_seq_one_letter_code
_entity_poly.pdbx_strand_id
1 'polypeptide(L)'
;MLTIQQIQLGSKENYIGYHYGSFVPRAISNLNFEDSRLKPYQSVAEYADALSRGSKNGGVSAIVDEIPYIKIFLAHYPAHYTMILPTDSSNTNGFGFAFPMGSPLVPDISRAIASLREDGKLKMMENYWFYRRSSTFTNQQDSMNNNPSSLSLGSFSGLFLITWISSTLALSIFFICLVYRKRHALRGLVMKKLDFLKNYIHNLR
;
A
#
# COMPACT_ATOMS: atom_id res chain seq x y z
N MET A 1 6.25 1.60 2.25
CA MET A 1 6.40 3.06 2.08
C MET A 1 7.01 3.29 0.71
N LEU A 2 6.22 3.72 -0.27
CA LEU A 2 6.71 3.98 -1.64
C LEU A 2 7.39 5.36 -1.67
N THR A 3 8.68 5.39 -2.00
CA THR A 3 9.49 6.61 -2.11
C THR A 3 9.41 7.18 -3.53
N ILE A 4 9.55 8.50 -3.66
CA ILE A 4 9.39 9.30 -4.89
C ILE A 4 10.17 8.75 -6.10
N GLN A 5 11.30 8.06 -5.88
CA GLN A 5 12.06 7.38 -6.94
C GLN A 5 11.30 6.24 -7.66
N GLN A 6 10.38 5.54 -6.99
CA GLN A 6 9.63 4.44 -7.62
C GLN A 6 8.58 4.94 -8.63
N ILE A 7 8.06 6.16 -8.43
CA ILE A 7 7.18 6.82 -9.42
C ILE A 7 7.98 7.11 -10.70
N GLN A 8 9.25 7.50 -10.55
CA GLN A 8 10.12 7.84 -11.68
C GLN A 8 10.59 6.60 -12.46
N LEU A 9 10.86 5.46 -11.78
CA LEU A 9 11.26 4.21 -12.45
C LEU A 9 10.10 3.46 -13.14
N GLY A 10 8.85 3.62 -12.67
CA GLY A 10 7.67 3.08 -13.36
C GLY A 10 7.17 3.94 -14.53
N SER A 11 7.66 5.17 -14.68
CA SER A 11 7.02 6.17 -15.54
C SER A 11 7.16 5.90 -17.04
N LYS A 12 8.20 5.18 -17.52
CA LYS A 12 8.47 5.04 -18.95
C LYS A 12 7.35 4.35 -19.76
N GLU A 13 6.52 3.54 -19.13
CA GLU A 13 5.40 2.83 -19.80
C GLU A 13 4.00 3.16 -19.21
N ASN A 14 3.92 4.01 -18.19
CA ASN A 14 2.67 4.27 -17.49
C ASN A 14 2.04 5.61 -17.92
N TYR A 15 0.73 5.61 -18.08
CA TYR A 15 -0.08 6.80 -18.35
C TYR A 15 -0.45 7.51 -17.04
N ILE A 16 -0.49 8.83 -17.11
CA ILE A 16 -0.88 9.70 -16.01
C ILE A 16 -2.14 10.47 -16.43
N GLY A 17 -3.17 10.44 -15.59
CA GLY A 17 -4.38 11.21 -15.82
C GLY A 17 -4.33 12.57 -15.15
N TYR A 18 -5.11 13.52 -15.67
CA TYR A 18 -5.22 14.86 -15.12
C TYR A 18 -6.60 15.46 -15.42
N HIS A 19 -6.99 16.52 -14.71
CA HIS A 19 -8.25 17.22 -15.00
C HIS A 19 -8.17 17.96 -16.33
N TYR A 20 -9.15 17.76 -17.20
CA TYR A 20 -9.24 18.50 -18.46
C TYR A 20 -9.29 20.02 -18.19
N GLY A 21 -8.43 20.77 -18.88
CA GLY A 21 -8.33 22.22 -18.68
C GLY A 21 -7.51 22.64 -17.45
N SER A 22 -6.92 21.70 -16.70
CA SER A 22 -5.99 22.05 -15.61
C SER A 22 -4.65 22.57 -16.14
N PHE A 23 -3.91 23.21 -15.25
CA PHE A 23 -2.54 23.67 -15.50
C PHE A 23 -1.52 22.51 -15.52
N VAL A 24 -1.93 21.31 -15.11
CA VAL A 24 -1.05 20.14 -14.90
C VAL A 24 -0.17 19.83 -16.12
N PRO A 25 -0.67 19.75 -17.37
CA PRO A 25 0.18 19.47 -18.53
C PRO A 25 1.32 20.50 -18.69
N ARG A 26 1.03 21.79 -18.46
CA ARG A 26 2.03 22.86 -18.55
C ARG A 26 3.02 22.84 -17.37
N ALA A 27 2.59 22.38 -16.20
CA ALA A 27 3.47 22.23 -15.04
C ALA A 27 4.49 21.11 -15.26
N ILE A 28 4.05 19.98 -15.82
CA ILE A 28 4.87 18.77 -15.96
C ILE A 28 5.63 18.68 -17.28
N SER A 29 5.26 19.46 -18.30
CA SER A 29 6.03 19.56 -19.55
C SER A 29 7.47 20.00 -19.31
N ASN A 30 7.72 20.81 -18.27
CA ASN A 30 9.06 21.27 -17.87
C ASN A 30 9.90 20.18 -17.14
N LEU A 31 9.30 19.04 -16.81
CA LEU A 31 9.91 17.95 -16.04
C LEU A 31 10.35 16.76 -16.91
N ASN A 32 10.54 16.97 -18.22
CA ASN A 32 10.87 15.92 -19.21
C ASN A 32 9.84 14.76 -19.25
N PHE A 33 8.57 15.05 -18.96
CA PHE A 33 7.50 14.08 -19.18
C PHE A 33 6.95 14.22 -20.61
N GLU A 34 6.98 13.12 -21.37
CA GLU A 34 6.30 13.03 -22.66
C GLU A 34 4.78 13.30 -22.54
N ASP A 35 4.30 14.37 -23.19
CA ASP A 35 2.89 14.78 -23.22
C ASP A 35 1.96 13.67 -23.74
N SER A 36 2.46 12.80 -24.62
CA SER A 36 1.74 11.66 -25.18
C SER A 36 1.23 10.65 -24.14
N ARG A 37 1.74 10.73 -22.91
CA ARG A 37 1.35 9.85 -21.79
C ARG A 37 0.33 10.48 -20.84
N LEU A 38 -0.10 11.71 -21.13
CA LEU A 38 -1.07 12.42 -20.32
C LEU A 38 -2.48 12.21 -20.86
N LYS A 39 -3.40 11.75 -20.01
CA LYS A 39 -4.80 11.53 -20.37
C LYS A 39 -5.71 12.53 -19.63
N PRO A 40 -6.45 13.38 -20.35
CA PRO A 40 -7.40 14.27 -19.71
C PRO A 40 -8.67 13.51 -19.30
N TYR A 41 -9.25 13.91 -18.18
CA TYR A 41 -10.54 13.43 -17.69
C TYR A 41 -11.35 14.59 -17.11
N GLN A 42 -12.67 14.51 -17.16
CA GLN A 42 -13.55 15.61 -16.74
C GLN A 42 -14.28 15.36 -15.42
N SER A 43 -14.34 14.11 -14.97
CA SER A 43 -15.16 13.74 -13.80
C SER A 43 -14.42 12.82 -12.82
N VAL A 44 -14.89 12.88 -11.57
CA VAL A 44 -14.43 12.03 -10.47
C VAL A 44 -14.69 10.54 -10.75
N ALA A 45 -15.75 10.24 -11.51
CA ALA A 45 -16.06 8.87 -11.94
C ALA A 45 -15.08 8.37 -13.00
N GLU A 46 -14.71 9.21 -13.97
CA GLU A 46 -13.66 8.87 -14.95
C GLU A 46 -12.30 8.63 -14.29
N TYR A 47 -11.97 9.36 -13.22
CA TYR A 47 -10.75 9.10 -12.45
C TYR A 47 -10.75 7.68 -11.88
N ALA A 48 -11.85 7.28 -11.22
CA ALA A 48 -11.95 5.95 -10.60
C ALA A 48 -11.89 4.85 -11.66
N ASP A 49 -12.65 5.01 -12.75
CA ASP A 49 -12.67 4.10 -13.88
C ASP A 49 -11.27 3.96 -14.53
N ALA A 50 -10.60 5.06 -14.82
CA ALA A 50 -9.26 5.06 -15.40
C ALA A 50 -8.20 4.44 -14.47
N LEU A 51 -8.24 4.76 -13.18
CA LEU A 51 -7.35 4.16 -12.17
C LEU A 51 -7.63 2.67 -11.98
N SER A 52 -8.90 2.24 -12.03
CA SER A 52 -9.29 0.84 -11.87
C SER A 52 -8.80 -0.03 -13.03
N ARG A 53 -8.82 0.49 -14.27
CA ARG A 53 -8.26 -0.19 -15.43
C ARG A 53 -6.75 -0.30 -15.36
N GLY A 54 -6.08 0.72 -14.82
CA GLY A 54 -4.61 0.83 -14.82
C GLY A 54 -4.02 1.08 -16.21
N SER A 55 -2.77 1.53 -16.27
CA SER A 55 -2.12 1.90 -17.54
C SER A 55 -2.06 0.77 -18.58
N LYS A 56 -1.87 -0.48 -18.12
CA LYS A 56 -1.76 -1.66 -19.01
C LYS A 56 -3.05 -1.98 -19.76
N ASN A 57 -4.21 -1.57 -19.23
CA ASN A 57 -5.52 -1.82 -19.85
C ASN A 57 -6.16 -0.53 -20.39
N GLY A 58 -5.34 0.41 -20.86
CA GLY A 58 -5.84 1.67 -21.44
C GLY A 58 -6.30 2.72 -20.43
N GLY A 59 -6.17 2.47 -19.12
CA GLY A 59 -6.38 3.43 -18.05
C GLY A 59 -5.13 4.27 -17.73
N VAL A 60 -4.94 4.57 -16.44
CA VAL A 60 -3.80 5.33 -15.90
C VAL A 60 -3.31 4.73 -14.58
N SER A 61 -2.04 4.96 -14.25
CA SER A 61 -1.45 4.48 -12.99
C SER A 61 -1.55 5.51 -11.86
N ALA A 62 -1.73 6.79 -12.20
CA ALA A 62 -1.88 7.87 -11.25
C ALA A 62 -2.70 9.01 -11.85
N ILE A 63 -3.35 9.79 -10.99
CA ILE A 63 -3.96 11.08 -11.34
C ILE A 63 -3.15 12.18 -10.68
N VAL A 64 -2.85 13.24 -11.43
CA VAL A 64 -2.26 14.47 -10.92
C VAL A 64 -3.27 15.59 -11.12
N ASP A 65 -3.63 16.26 -10.04
CA ASP A 65 -4.65 17.31 -10.01
C ASP A 65 -4.44 18.22 -8.80
N GLU A 66 -5.16 19.34 -8.70
CA GLU A 66 -5.09 20.17 -7.51
C GLU A 66 -5.63 19.45 -6.26
N ILE A 67 -4.94 19.62 -5.13
CA ILE A 67 -5.24 18.93 -3.85
C ILE A 67 -6.73 18.95 -3.46
N PRO A 68 -7.49 20.07 -3.53
CA PRO A 68 -8.90 20.04 -3.16
C PRO A 68 -9.75 19.14 -4.08
N TYR A 69 -9.43 19.01 -5.37
CA TYR A 69 -10.13 18.08 -6.25
C TYR A 69 -9.81 16.62 -5.90
N ILE A 70 -8.55 16.32 -5.59
CA ILE A 70 -8.16 14.99 -5.09
C ILE A 70 -8.86 14.68 -3.75
N LYS A 71 -8.98 15.65 -2.84
CA LYS A 71 -9.72 15.47 -1.58
C LYS A 71 -11.19 15.13 -1.82
N ILE A 72 -11.84 15.76 -2.81
CA ILE A 72 -13.21 15.41 -3.21
C ILE A 72 -13.25 13.98 -3.77
N PHE A 73 -12.33 13.63 -4.66
CA PHE A 73 -12.25 12.28 -5.21
C PHE A 73 -12.10 11.20 -4.14
N LEU A 74 -11.21 11.41 -3.17
CA LEU A 74 -11.03 10.48 -2.05
C LEU A 74 -12.26 10.42 -1.13
N ALA A 75 -13.03 11.51 -1.01
CA ALA A 75 -14.29 11.49 -0.29
C ALA A 75 -15.33 10.59 -0.97
N HIS A 76 -15.33 10.50 -2.31
CA HIS A 76 -16.22 9.62 -3.07
C HIS A 76 -15.75 8.15 -3.08
N TYR A 77 -14.44 7.89 -2.95
CA TYR A 77 -13.86 6.55 -3.03
C TYR A 77 -12.85 6.26 -1.89
N PRO A 78 -13.28 6.32 -0.62
CA PRO A 78 -12.37 6.35 0.54
C PRO A 78 -11.58 5.06 0.76
N ALA A 79 -12.10 3.90 0.32
CA ALA A 79 -11.48 2.60 0.55
C ALA A 79 -10.52 2.15 -0.56
N HIS A 80 -10.55 2.78 -1.73
CA HIS A 80 -9.91 2.24 -2.94
C HIS A 80 -8.67 3.02 -3.39
N TYR A 81 -8.54 4.29 -2.99
CA TYR A 81 -7.49 5.16 -3.48
C TYR A 81 -6.84 5.96 -2.35
N THR A 82 -5.65 6.47 -2.61
CA THR A 82 -4.90 7.31 -1.67
C THR A 82 -4.17 8.42 -2.42
N MET A 83 -3.93 9.52 -1.72
CA MET A 83 -3.12 10.62 -2.23
C MET A 83 -1.72 10.54 -1.63
N ILE A 84 -0.71 10.72 -2.48
CA ILE A 84 0.69 10.87 -2.07
C ILE A 84 1.02 12.35 -2.14
N LEU A 85 1.33 12.96 -0.99
CA LEU A 85 1.81 14.35 -0.94
C LEU A 85 3.34 14.35 -0.81
N PRO A 86 4.09 15.08 -1.66
CA PRO A 86 5.55 15.16 -1.55
C PRO A 86 5.97 15.81 -0.22
N THR A 87 6.95 15.21 0.45
CA THR A 87 7.44 15.64 1.78
C THR A 87 7.96 17.09 1.80
N ASP A 88 8.44 17.58 0.66
CA ASP A 88 9.07 18.91 0.52
C ASP A 88 8.18 19.92 -0.24
N SER A 89 6.91 19.60 -0.45
CA SER A 89 5.97 20.49 -1.15
C SER A 89 5.57 21.67 -0.26
N SER A 90 6.38 22.72 -0.29
CA SER A 90 5.95 24.06 0.13
C SER A 90 4.81 24.48 -0.79
N ASN A 91 3.57 24.35 -0.31
CA ASN A 91 2.34 24.76 -0.97
C ASN A 91 2.40 26.24 -1.37
N THR A 92 2.95 26.53 -2.54
CA THR A 92 3.06 27.90 -3.09
C THR A 92 2.08 28.13 -4.24
N ASN A 93 1.43 27.09 -4.74
CA ASN A 93 0.34 27.20 -5.69
C ASN A 93 -1.01 27.11 -4.97
N GLY A 94 -1.88 28.07 -5.22
CA GLY A 94 -3.19 28.16 -4.59
C GLY A 94 -4.20 28.93 -5.43
N PHE A 95 -5.47 28.81 -5.05
CA PHE A 95 -6.56 29.55 -5.69
C PHE A 95 -6.54 31.02 -5.26
N GLY A 96 -6.99 31.91 -6.15
CA GLY A 96 -7.07 33.34 -5.90
C GLY A 96 -8.22 33.98 -6.66
N PHE A 97 -8.53 35.21 -6.26
CA PHE A 97 -9.50 36.06 -6.97
C PHE A 97 -8.75 36.94 -7.96
N ALA A 98 -9.27 37.04 -9.18
CA ALA A 98 -8.74 37.89 -10.23
C ALA A 98 -9.60 39.14 -10.39
N PHE A 99 -8.95 40.29 -10.53
CA PHE A 99 -9.60 41.58 -10.76
C PHE A 99 -8.92 42.31 -11.92
N PRO A 100 -9.63 43.22 -12.63
CA PRO A 100 -8.99 44.12 -13.58
C PRO A 100 -7.88 44.94 -12.92
N MET A 101 -6.87 45.28 -13.71
CA MET A 101 -5.76 46.11 -13.23
C MET A 101 -6.27 47.47 -12.75
N GLY A 102 -5.83 47.89 -11.57
CA GLY A 102 -6.29 49.14 -10.93
C GLY A 102 -7.61 49.03 -10.16
N SER A 103 -8.21 47.84 -10.06
CA SER A 103 -9.43 47.65 -9.28
C SER A 103 -9.22 48.01 -7.80
N PRO A 104 -10.08 48.89 -7.22
CA PRO A 104 -9.99 49.25 -5.80
C PRO A 104 -10.36 48.09 -4.86
N LEU A 105 -10.94 47.00 -5.38
CA LEU A 105 -11.37 45.85 -4.59
C LEU A 105 -10.22 44.92 -4.17
N VAL A 106 -9.09 44.97 -4.89
CA VAL A 106 -7.93 44.12 -4.62
C VAL A 106 -7.45 44.20 -3.16
N PRO A 107 -7.16 45.39 -2.59
CA PRO A 107 -6.70 45.50 -1.21
C PRO A 107 -7.76 45.04 -0.19
N ASP A 108 -9.03 45.35 -0.42
CA ASP A 108 -10.12 45.01 0.50
C ASP A 108 -10.34 43.49 0.57
N ILE A 109 -10.40 42.83 -0.58
CA ILE A 109 -10.59 41.37 -0.66
C ILE A 109 -9.35 40.65 -0.13
N SER A 110 -8.15 41.11 -0.46
CA SER A 110 -6.91 40.51 0.06
C SER A 110 -6.82 40.60 1.58
N ARG A 111 -7.23 41.74 2.16
CA ARG A 111 -7.29 41.93 3.61
C ARG A 111 -8.35 41.04 4.24
N ALA A 112 -9.54 40.95 3.66
CA ALA A 112 -10.60 40.06 4.15
C ALA A 112 -10.15 38.59 4.16
N ILE A 113 -9.45 38.12 3.11
CA ILE A 113 -8.90 36.76 3.05
C ILE A 113 -7.84 36.55 4.14
N ALA A 114 -6.95 37.53 4.35
CA ALA A 114 -5.95 37.46 5.41
C ALA A 114 -6.61 37.33 6.79
N SER A 115 -7.61 38.16 7.09
CA SER A 115 -8.38 38.08 8.34
C SER A 115 -9.10 36.74 8.50
N LEU A 116 -9.74 36.21 7.45
CA LEU A 116 -10.39 34.88 7.50
C LEU A 116 -9.42 33.74 7.77
N ARG A 117 -8.17 33.88 7.32
CA ARG A 117 -7.10 32.89 7.56
C ARG A 117 -6.57 33.00 8.99
N GLU A 118 -6.31 34.21 9.47
CA GLU A 118 -5.86 34.50 10.84
C GLU A 118 -6.90 34.07 11.88
N ASP A 119 -8.18 34.36 11.62
CA ASP A 119 -9.32 33.93 12.45
C ASP A 119 -9.55 32.41 12.45
N GLY A 120 -8.89 31.66 11.56
CA GLY A 120 -9.12 30.22 11.36
C GLY A 120 -10.45 29.85 10.69
N LYS A 121 -11.30 30.83 10.34
CA LYS A 121 -12.59 30.63 9.66
C LYS A 121 -12.44 29.90 8.32
N LEU A 122 -11.39 30.21 7.57
CA LEU A 122 -11.12 29.54 6.29
C LEU A 122 -10.92 28.03 6.48
N LYS A 123 -10.18 27.63 7.52
CA LYS A 123 -9.97 26.21 7.88
C LYS A 123 -11.26 25.55 8.36
N MET A 124 -12.09 26.28 9.10
CA MET A 124 -13.41 25.79 9.52
C MET A 124 -14.32 25.53 8.32
N MET A 125 -14.33 26.43 7.33
CA MET A 125 -15.06 26.25 6.08
C MET A 125 -14.51 25.06 5.29
N GLU A 126 -13.19 24.94 5.14
CA GLU A 126 -12.54 23.79 4.49
C GLU A 126 -13.01 22.47 5.12
N ASN A 127 -12.91 22.36 6.45
CA ASN A 127 -13.36 21.17 7.16
C ASN A 127 -14.86 20.93 6.96
N TYR A 128 -15.70 21.96 7.05
CA TYR A 128 -17.15 21.81 6.86
C TYR A 128 -17.50 21.24 5.47
N TRP A 129 -16.87 21.76 4.41
CA TRP A 129 -17.18 21.36 3.04
C TRP A 129 -16.59 20.01 2.63
N PHE A 130 -15.41 19.65 3.13
CA PHE A 130 -14.74 18.39 2.76
C PHE A 130 -15.03 17.25 3.75
N TYR A 131 -15.00 17.48 5.07
CA TYR A 131 -15.20 16.42 6.07
C TYR A 131 -16.64 15.90 6.12
N ARG A 132 -17.64 16.80 6.08
CA ARG A 132 -19.07 16.41 6.07
C ARG A 132 -19.42 15.61 4.83
N ARG A 133 -18.79 15.94 3.70
CA ARG A 133 -19.04 15.25 2.43
C ARG A 133 -18.44 13.84 2.46
N SER A 134 -17.23 13.68 3.01
CA SER A 134 -16.64 12.36 3.26
C SER A 134 -17.50 11.48 4.16
N SER A 135 -18.05 12.01 5.26
CA SER A 135 -18.88 11.21 6.18
C SER A 135 -20.21 10.76 5.59
N THR A 136 -20.84 11.59 4.75
CA THR A 136 -22.05 11.18 4.01
C THR A 136 -21.76 10.02 3.05
N PHE A 137 -20.63 10.05 2.36
CA PHE A 137 -20.26 8.99 1.41
C PHE A 137 -19.80 7.70 2.11
N THR A 138 -19.09 7.79 3.24
CA THR A 138 -18.72 6.60 4.02
C THR A 138 -19.96 5.89 4.58
N ASN A 139 -20.94 6.62 5.09
CA ASN A 139 -22.17 6.03 5.63
C ASN A 139 -23.04 5.35 4.56
N GLN A 140 -22.95 5.79 3.30
CA GLN A 140 -23.68 5.17 2.19
C GLN A 140 -22.98 3.90 1.67
N GLN A 141 -21.69 3.73 1.99
CA GLN A 141 -20.87 2.58 1.59
C GLN A 141 -20.68 1.55 2.72
N ASP A 142 -21.34 1.73 3.87
CA ASP A 142 -21.36 0.75 4.97
C ASP A 142 -22.17 -0.52 4.66
N SER A 143 -22.69 -0.66 3.43
CA SER A 143 -23.22 -1.93 2.92
C SER A 143 -22.17 -2.82 2.24
N MET A 144 -20.91 -2.38 2.13
CA MET A 144 -19.85 -3.11 1.44
C MET A 144 -18.65 -3.31 2.37
N ASN A 145 -18.81 -4.19 3.37
CA ASN A 145 -17.75 -4.99 4.02
C ASN A 145 -16.32 -4.40 3.98
N ASN A 146 -16.12 -3.28 4.66
CA ASN A 146 -14.78 -2.69 4.87
C ASN A 146 -14.07 -3.40 6.02
N ASN A 147 -13.91 -4.72 5.91
CA ASN A 147 -12.84 -5.37 6.66
C ASN A 147 -11.55 -5.04 5.90
N PRO A 148 -10.62 -4.23 6.45
CA PRO A 148 -9.29 -4.14 5.87
C PRO A 148 -8.82 -5.58 5.76
N SER A 149 -8.41 -6.00 4.55
CA SER A 149 -7.93 -7.36 4.29
C SER A 149 -6.76 -7.63 5.22
N SER A 150 -7.08 -8.10 6.42
CA SER A 150 -6.14 -8.53 7.42
C SER A 150 -5.34 -9.61 6.75
N LEU A 151 -4.03 -9.59 6.96
CA LEU A 151 -3.14 -10.61 6.42
C LEU A 151 -3.64 -11.97 6.93
N SER A 152 -4.44 -12.63 6.09
CA SER A 152 -5.12 -13.86 6.49
C SER A 152 -4.05 -14.92 6.72
N LEU A 153 -4.31 -15.87 7.61
CA LEU A 153 -3.41 -17.00 7.85
C LEU A 153 -3.05 -17.75 6.55
N GLY A 154 -3.88 -17.65 5.51
CA GLY A 154 -3.60 -18.16 4.17
C GLY A 154 -2.39 -17.52 3.49
N SER A 155 -2.16 -16.20 3.68
CA SER A 155 -0.96 -15.52 3.14
C SER A 155 0.33 -15.97 3.82
N PHE A 156 0.25 -16.54 5.02
CA PHE A 156 1.37 -17.11 5.76
C PHE A 156 1.50 -18.62 5.60
N SER A 157 0.65 -19.26 4.80
CA SER A 157 0.63 -20.73 4.62
C SER A 157 2.00 -21.30 4.20
N GLY A 158 2.78 -20.56 3.41
CA GLY A 158 4.12 -20.98 3.01
C GLY A 158 5.08 -21.10 4.20
N LEU A 159 5.03 -20.18 5.16
CA LEU A 159 5.85 -20.21 6.37
C LEU A 159 5.48 -21.39 7.26
N PHE A 160 4.17 -21.65 7.44
CA PHE A 160 3.70 -22.81 8.20
C PHE A 160 4.14 -24.14 7.59
N LEU A 161 4.12 -24.27 6.26
CA LEU A 161 4.59 -25.47 5.55
C LEU A 161 6.09 -25.73 5.80
N ILE A 162 6.91 -24.69 5.73
CA ILE A 162 8.36 -24.80 5.96
C ILE A 162 8.65 -25.24 7.39
N THR A 163 8.00 -24.62 8.39
CA THR A 163 8.15 -25.01 9.80
C THR A 163 7.72 -26.44 10.06
N TRP A 164 6.63 -26.89 9.43
CA TRP A 164 6.12 -28.25 9.60
C TRP A 164 7.07 -29.30 9.00
N ILE A 165 7.59 -29.08 7.79
CA ILE A 165 8.57 -29.98 7.15
C ILE A 165 9.86 -30.04 7.98
N SER A 166 10.37 -28.89 8.43
CA SER A 166 11.57 -28.85 9.26
C SER A 166 11.39 -29.59 10.59
N SER A 167 10.24 -29.42 11.25
CA SER A 167 9.94 -30.05 12.54
C SER A 167 9.76 -31.57 12.41
N THR A 168 9.04 -32.03 11.39
CA THR A 168 8.82 -33.46 11.14
C THR A 168 10.10 -34.19 10.77
N LEU A 169 10.98 -33.55 9.99
CA LEU A 169 12.28 -34.12 9.63
C LEU A 169 13.19 -34.28 10.86
N ALA A 170 13.28 -33.25 11.70
CA ALA A 170 14.06 -33.31 12.94
C ALA A 170 13.55 -34.40 13.90
N LEU A 171 12.23 -34.50 14.04
CA LEU A 171 11.58 -35.51 14.88
C LEU A 171 11.81 -36.93 14.33
N SER A 172 11.72 -37.12 13.01
CA SER A 172 12.00 -38.40 12.34
C SER A 172 13.44 -38.87 12.58
N ILE A 173 14.42 -37.98 12.39
CA ILE A 173 15.84 -38.27 12.65
C ILE A 173 16.05 -38.66 14.11
N PHE A 174 15.43 -37.95 15.05
CA PHE A 174 15.53 -38.26 16.47
C PHE A 174 15.01 -39.67 16.81
N PHE A 175 13.84 -40.05 16.27
CA PHE A 175 13.28 -41.39 16.47
C PHE A 175 14.15 -42.48 15.85
N ILE A 176 14.65 -42.26 14.64
CA ILE A 176 15.56 -43.17 13.96
C ILE A 176 16.82 -43.38 14.82
N CYS A 177 17.48 -42.30 15.27
CA CYS A 177 18.64 -42.36 16.15
C CYS A 177 18.34 -43.09 17.47
N LEU A 178 17.17 -42.87 18.07
CA LEU A 178 16.76 -43.54 19.30
C LEU A 178 16.61 -45.06 19.09
N VAL A 179 15.96 -45.48 18.01
CA VAL A 179 15.79 -46.89 17.65
C VAL A 179 17.14 -47.54 17.34
N TYR A 180 18.00 -46.89 16.54
CA TYR A 180 19.35 -47.40 16.25
C TYR A 180 20.16 -47.57 17.53
N ARG A 181 20.14 -46.59 18.43
CA ARG A 181 20.86 -46.67 19.72
C ARG A 181 20.34 -47.81 20.60
N LYS A 182 19.01 -47.97 20.71
CA LYS A 182 18.41 -49.06 21.50
C LYS A 182 18.69 -50.43 20.87
N ARG A 183 18.57 -50.57 19.56
CA ARG A 183 18.90 -51.81 18.82
C ARG A 183 20.38 -52.18 18.97
N HIS A 184 21.28 -51.21 18.85
CA HIS A 184 22.72 -51.43 19.01
C HIS A 184 23.08 -51.85 20.44
N ALA A 185 22.51 -51.20 21.46
CA ALA A 185 22.70 -51.58 22.85
C ALA A 185 22.17 -52.98 23.16
N LEU A 186 20.98 -53.33 22.64
CA LEU A 186 20.40 -54.66 22.82
C LEU A 186 21.23 -55.75 22.11
N ARG A 187 21.67 -55.51 20.87
CA ARG A 187 22.55 -56.43 20.14
C ARG A 187 23.88 -56.65 20.87
N GLY A 188 24.49 -55.58 21.39
CA GLY A 188 25.72 -55.69 22.18
C GLY A 188 25.54 -56.52 23.46
N LEU A 189 24.41 -56.40 24.14
CA LEU A 189 24.09 -57.19 25.34
C LEU A 189 23.83 -58.67 24.99
N VAL A 190 23.10 -58.92 23.91
CA VAL A 190 22.84 -60.29 23.42
C VAL A 190 24.15 -60.97 23.02
N MET A 191 25.02 -60.29 22.27
CA MET A 191 26.33 -60.82 21.87
C MET A 191 27.21 -61.13 23.09
N LYS A 192 27.33 -60.20 24.05
CA LYS A 192 28.08 -60.43 25.30
C LYS A 192 27.54 -61.63 26.09
N LYS A 193 26.21 -61.80 26.14
CA LYS A 193 25.58 -62.94 26.82
C LYS A 193 25.86 -64.25 26.09
N LEU A 194 25.89 -64.24 24.76
CA LEU A 194 26.22 -65.41 23.94
C LEU A 194 27.68 -65.82 24.12
N ASP A 195 28.60 -64.84 24.10
CA ASP A 195 30.04 -65.08 24.32
C ASP A 195 30.30 -65.62 25.73
N PHE A 196 29.60 -65.09 26.74
CA PHE A 196 29.68 -65.62 28.11
C PHE A 196 29.22 -67.08 28.20
N LEU A 197 28.08 -67.43 27.59
CA LEU A 197 27.58 -68.81 27.56
C LEU A 197 28.54 -69.74 26.80
N LYS A 198 29.09 -69.26 25.68
CA LYS A 198 30.04 -70.03 24.87
C LYS A 198 31.32 -70.33 25.64
N ASN A 199 31.87 -69.34 26.36
CA ASN A 199 33.03 -69.54 27.22
C ASN A 199 32.72 -70.43 28.44
N TYR A 200 31.55 -70.31 29.03
CA TYR A 200 31.13 -71.16 30.15
C TYR A 200 31.03 -72.64 29.74
N ILE A 201 30.41 -72.94 28.60
CA ILE A 201 30.31 -74.30 28.06
C ILE A 201 31.69 -74.86 27.70
N HIS A 202 32.60 -74.03 27.20
CA HIS A 202 33.96 -74.46 26.87
C HIS A 202 34.78 -74.82 28.12
N ASN A 203 34.60 -74.12 29.24
CA ASN A 203 35.34 -74.36 30.49
C ASN A 203 34.79 -75.54 31.32
N LEU A 204 33.67 -76.13 30.90
CA LEU A 204 33.00 -77.29 31.52
C LEU A 204 33.37 -78.63 30.86
N ARG A 205 34.17 -78.60 29.79
CA ARG A 205 34.68 -79.76 29.06
C ARG A 205 36.18 -79.90 29.28
#